data_AF-A0A932EAR4-F1
#
_entry.id   AF-A0A932EAR4-F1
#
_cell.length_a   1.000
_cell.length_b   1.000
_cell.length_c   1.000
_cell.angle_alpha   90.00
_cell.angle_beta   90.00
_cell.angle_gamma   90.00
#
_symmetry.space_group_name_H-M   'P 1'
#
loop_
_entity.id
_entity.type
_entity.pdbx_description
1 polymer ?
#
loop_
_entity_poly.entity_id
_entity_poly.type
_entity_poly.pdbx_seq_one_letter_code
_entity_poly.pdbx_strand_id
1 'polypeptide(L)'
;MLLVSYLYGLSERRAETAVNDTLSMKYFVGLGVDEIVPDHSSLTRFKNRLLTGAGQTAYDNLLRDIIREAGRLGILFGSIQLVDAVHSLANVNLDQDRQRRQSGQPPRDPATRPGANGRFAIEPAKRRCE
;
A
#
# COMPACT_ATOMS: atom_id res chain seq x y z
N MET A 1 14.76 -4.99 2.50
CA MET A 1 13.50 -5.75 2.30
C MET A 1 12.29 -5.24 3.10
N LEU A 2 12.44 -4.54 4.23
CA LEU A 2 11.28 -4.02 4.99
C LEU A 2 10.36 -3.11 4.18
N LEU A 3 10.94 -2.30 3.29
CA LEU A 3 10.16 -1.45 2.38
C LEU A 3 9.28 -2.28 1.42
N VAL A 4 9.77 -3.42 0.93
CA VAL A 4 8.98 -4.34 0.08
C VAL A 4 7.81 -4.93 0.89
N SER A 5 8.08 -5.38 2.13
CA SER A 5 7.05 -5.87 3.04
C SER A 5 5.96 -4.83 3.28
N TYR A 6 6.34 -3.56 3.50
CA TYR A 6 5.41 -2.45 3.68
C TYR A 6 4.58 -2.15 2.42
N LEU A 7 5.22 -1.96 1.27
CA LEU A 7 4.56 -1.55 0.02
C LEU A 7 3.53 -2.58 -0.48
N TYR A 8 3.80 -3.87 -0.27
CA TYR A 8 2.95 -4.95 -0.75
C TYR A 8 2.12 -5.62 0.36
N GLY A 9 2.15 -5.10 1.59
CA GLY A 9 1.41 -5.66 2.72
C GLY A 9 1.81 -7.12 3.04
N LEU A 10 3.08 -7.47 2.86
CA LEU A 10 3.59 -8.82 3.07
C LEU A 10 4.13 -8.98 4.50
N SER A 11 3.97 -10.17 5.08
CA SER A 11 4.76 -10.55 6.26
C SER A 11 6.24 -10.70 5.89
N GLU A 12 7.14 -10.67 6.86
CA GLU A 12 8.59 -10.83 6.61
C GLU A 12 8.90 -12.17 5.95
N ARG A 13 8.18 -13.24 6.34
CA ARG A 13 8.25 -14.56 5.69
C ARG A 13 7.83 -14.48 4.23
N ARG A 14 6.73 -13.80 3.93
CA ARG A 14 6.26 -13.62 2.55
C ARG A 14 7.20 -12.71 1.75
N ALA A 15 7.82 -11.72 2.38
CA ALA A 15 8.79 -10.85 1.72
C ALA A 15 10.07 -11.62 1.33
N GLU A 16 10.56 -12.53 2.19
CA GLU A 16 11.65 -13.45 1.87
C GLU A 16 11.33 -14.28 0.61
N THR A 17 10.17 -14.94 0.61
CA THR A 17 9.71 -15.73 -0.54
C THR A 17 9.54 -14.87 -1.79
N ALA A 18 8.85 -13.72 -1.69
CA ALA A 18 8.58 -12.85 -2.82
C ALA A 18 9.86 -12.30 -3.49
N VAL A 19 10.89 -11.96 -2.70
CA VAL A 19 12.18 -11.49 -3.23
C VAL A 19 12.98 -12.62 -3.85
N ASN A 20 12.88 -13.85 -3.32
CA ASN A 20 13.49 -15.02 -3.96
C ASN A 20 12.82 -15.35 -5.30
N ASP A 21 11.50 -15.25 -5.37
CA ASP A 21 10.72 -15.69 -6.54
C ASP A 21 10.64 -14.63 -7.64
N THR A 22 10.80 -13.35 -7.30
CA THR A 22 10.60 -12.24 -8.23
C THR A 22 11.91 -11.49 -8.51
N LEU A 23 12.44 -11.63 -9.73
CA LEU A 23 13.65 -10.94 -10.17
C LEU A 23 13.60 -9.42 -10.01
N SER A 24 12.45 -8.79 -10.26
CA SER A 24 12.31 -7.33 -10.07
C SER A 24 12.43 -6.92 -8.60
N MET A 25 11.90 -7.73 -7.68
CA MET A 25 12.06 -7.47 -6.25
C MET A 25 13.50 -7.73 -5.78
N LYS A 26 14.15 -8.76 -6.34
CA LYS A 26 15.56 -9.08 -6.07
C LYS A 26 16.49 -7.95 -6.53
N TYR A 27 16.29 -7.47 -7.76
CA TYR A 27 16.97 -6.31 -8.31
C TYR A 27 16.72 -5.05 -7.47
N PHE A 28 15.46 -4.80 -7.07
CA PHE A 28 15.10 -3.64 -6.24
C PHE A 28 15.85 -3.59 -4.91
N VAL A 29 16.05 -4.74 -4.26
CA VAL A 29 16.81 -4.81 -3.00
C VAL A 29 18.32 -4.85 -3.20
N GLY A 30 18.80 -4.78 -4.45
CA GLY A 30 20.21 -4.76 -4.81
C GLY A 30 20.90 -6.12 -4.72
N LEU A 31 20.14 -7.22 -4.76
CA LEU A 31 20.69 -8.58 -4.73
C LEU A 31 20.88 -9.13 -6.14
N GLY A 32 21.96 -9.88 -6.33
CA GLY A 32 22.21 -10.69 -7.53
C GLY A 32 21.18 -11.80 -7.73
N VAL A 33 21.11 -12.35 -8.94
CA VAL A 33 20.16 -13.43 -9.29
C VAL A 33 20.47 -14.70 -8.49
N ASP A 34 21.75 -15.02 -8.36
CA ASP A 34 22.33 -16.16 -7.65
C ASP A 34 22.54 -15.89 -6.15
N GLU A 35 22.38 -14.65 -5.70
CA GLU A 35 22.57 -14.30 -4.30
C GLU A 35 21.42 -14.80 -3.41
N ILE A 36 21.81 -15.21 -2.20
CA ILE A 36 20.89 -15.70 -1.17
C ILE A 36 20.24 -14.50 -0.48
N VAL A 37 18.92 -14.52 -0.43
CA VAL A 37 18.14 -13.49 0.26
C VAL A 37 18.25 -13.68 1.78
N PRO A 38 18.38 -12.59 2.57
CA PRO A 38 18.34 -12.67 4.03
C PRO A 38 17.05 -13.30 4.54
N ASP A 39 17.16 -14.17 5.54
CA ASP A 39 16.01 -14.86 6.10
C ASP A 39 15.06 -13.91 6.84
N HIS A 40 13.79 -14.30 6.90
CA HIS A 40 12.73 -13.55 7.57
C HIS A 40 13.02 -13.28 9.06
N SER A 41 13.81 -14.12 9.74
CA SER A 41 14.15 -13.91 11.14
C SER A 41 15.17 -12.78 11.30
N SER A 42 16.15 -12.67 10.41
CA SER A 42 17.04 -11.52 10.32
C SER A 42 16.27 -10.23 10.05
N LEU A 43 15.32 -10.28 9.11
CA LEU A 43 14.40 -9.18 8.82
C LEU A 43 13.59 -8.74 10.05
N THR A 44 13.04 -9.70 10.79
CA THR A 44 12.26 -9.44 12.00
C THR A 44 13.13 -8.82 13.10
N ARG A 45 14.34 -9.36 13.33
CA ARG A 45 15.29 -8.81 14.31
C ARG A 45 15.71 -7.39 13.94
N PHE A 46 15.99 -7.14 12.66
CA PHE A 46 16.33 -5.82 12.17
C PHE A 46 15.17 -4.82 12.36
N LYS A 47 13.95 -5.21 11.97
CA LYS A 47 12.74 -4.40 12.19
C LYS A 47 12.58 -4.01 13.66
N ASN A 48 12.69 -4.98 14.56
CA ASN A 48 12.53 -4.74 15.99
C ASN A 48 13.60 -3.77 16.50
N ARG A 49 14.88 -3.96 16.13
CA ARG A 49 15.97 -3.02 16.48
C ARG A 49 15.72 -1.61 15.96
N LEU A 50 15.25 -1.50 14.72
CA LEU A 50 14.93 -0.21 14.11
C LEU A 50 13.81 0.50 14.89
N LEU A 51 12.74 -0.23 15.22
CA LEU A 51 11.59 0.28 15.96
C LEU A 51 11.94 0.65 17.40
N THR A 52 12.74 -0.15 18.10
CA THR A 52 13.14 0.13 19.50
C THR A 52 14.22 1.22 19.60
N GLY A 53 15.07 1.36 18.58
CA GLY A 53 16.19 2.31 18.60
C GLY A 53 15.78 3.70 18.13
N ALA A 54 15.47 3.82 16.84
CA ALA A 54 15.19 5.10 16.19
C ALA A 54 13.68 5.33 15.93
N GLY A 55 12.90 4.24 15.85
CA GLY A 55 11.46 4.30 15.62
C GLY A 55 11.13 5.05 14.34
N GLN A 56 10.18 5.98 14.45
CA GLN A 56 9.69 6.77 13.32
C GLN A 56 10.77 7.69 12.72
N THR A 57 11.71 8.19 13.54
CA THR A 57 12.74 9.13 13.07
C THR A 57 13.67 8.53 12.01
N ALA A 58 13.89 7.22 12.01
CA ALA A 58 14.68 6.56 10.97
C ALA A 58 14.01 6.66 9.59
N TYR A 59 12.69 6.46 9.53
CA TYR A 59 11.95 6.54 8.27
C TYR A 59 11.84 7.99 7.79
N ASP A 60 11.63 8.95 8.70
CA ASP A 60 11.59 10.37 8.36
C ASP A 60 12.94 10.84 7.79
N ASN A 61 14.05 10.41 8.38
CA ASN A 61 15.39 10.74 7.89
C ASN A 61 15.64 10.11 6.52
N LEU A 62 15.31 8.83 6.34
CA LEU A 62 15.42 8.15 5.05
C LEU A 62 14.63 8.87 3.96
N LEU A 63 13.38 9.25 4.24
CA LEU A 63 12.54 9.97 3.28
C LEU A 63 13.14 11.34 2.93
N ARG A 64 13.62 12.08 3.93
CA ARG A 64 14.30 13.38 3.71
C ARG A 64 15.52 13.22 2.82
N ASP A 65 16.30 12.16 3.03
CA ASP A 65 17.49 11.88 2.23
C ASP A 65 17.14 11.52 0.79
N ILE A 66 16.08 10.72 0.59
CA ILE A 66 15.55 10.41 -0.75
C ILE A 66 15.09 11.69 -1.47
N ILE A 67 14.33 12.56 -0.80
CA ILE A 67 13.86 13.83 -1.38
C ILE A 67 15.04 14.74 -1.74
N ARG A 68 16.05 14.81 -0.86
CA ARG A 68 17.27 15.60 -1.12
C ARG A 68 18.01 15.09 -2.35
N GLU A 69 18.19 13.77 -2.46
CA GLU A 69 18.89 13.14 -3.58
C GLU A 69 18.11 13.30 -4.89
N ALA A 70 16.78 13.18 -4.84
CA ALA A 70 15.91 13.46 -5.97
C ALA A 70 16.12 14.90 -6.49
N GLY A 71 16.15 15.88 -5.59
CA GLY A 71 16.45 17.28 -5.94
C GLY A 71 17.84 17.44 -6.58
N ARG A 72 18.86 16.74 -6.06
CA ARG A 72 20.22 16.74 -6.62
C ARG A 72 20.26 16.18 -8.05
N LEU A 73 19.44 15.18 -8.35
CA LEU A 73 19.29 14.59 -9.68
C LEU A 73 18.40 15.41 -10.63
N GLY A 74 17.90 16.57 -10.18
CA GLY A 74 17.09 17.48 -11.00
C GLY A 74 15.59 17.22 -10.95
N ILE A 75 15.11 16.38 -10.02
CA ILE A 75 13.67 16.21 -9.78
C ILE A 75 13.16 17.48 -9.07
N LEU A 76 12.39 18.28 -9.79
CA LEU A 76 11.76 19.49 -9.27
C LEU A 76 10.40 19.13 -8.68
N PHE A 77 10.25 19.29 -7.37
CA PHE A 77 8.96 19.16 -6.70
C PHE A 77 8.17 20.47 -6.88
N GLY A 78 7.13 20.44 -7.71
CA GLY A 78 6.22 21.57 -7.90
C GLY A 78 5.22 21.72 -6.76
N SER A 79 4.56 22.88 -6.66
CA SER A 79 3.48 23.13 -5.71
C SER A 79 2.14 22.48 -6.09
N ILE A 80 2.05 21.96 -7.33
CA ILE A 80 0.84 21.36 -7.88
C ILE A 80 1.05 19.85 -7.98
N GLN A 81 0.21 19.10 -7.27
CA GLN A 81 0.12 17.65 -7.40
C GLN A 81 -1.10 17.33 -8.27
N LEU A 82 -0.86 16.91 -9.52
CA LEU A 82 -1.93 16.42 -10.38
C LEU A 82 -2.13 14.93 -10.09
N VAL A 83 -3.30 14.57 -9.54
CA VAL A 83 -3.67 13.18 -9.30
C VAL A 83 -4.69 12.79 -10.35
N ASP A 84 -4.33 11.88 -11.26
CA ASP A 84 -5.29 11.29 -12.19
C ASP A 84 -6.07 10.19 -11.47
N ALA A 85 -7.34 10.44 -11.21
CA ALA A 85 -8.23 9.48 -10.59
C ALA A 85 -9.10 8.85 -11.67
N VAL A 86 -8.97 7.53 -11.83
CA VAL A 86 -9.89 6.76 -12.68
C VAL A 86 -11.26 6.70 -12.01
N HIS A 87 -12.32 6.99 -12.76
CA HIS A 87 -13.69 6.82 -12.30
C HIS A 87 -14.04 5.33 -12.21
N SER A 88 -14.19 4.81 -10.99
CA SER A 88 -14.62 3.43 -10.73
C SER A 88 -16.10 3.39 -10.33
N LEU A 89 -16.94 2.81 -11.19
CA LEU A 89 -18.34 2.50 -10.86
C LEU A 89 -18.39 1.16 -10.12
N ALA A 90 -18.72 1.20 -8.82
CA ALA A 90 -18.90 -0.02 -8.04
C ALA A 90 -20.31 -0.58 -8.24
N ASN A 91 -20.42 -1.83 -8.67
CA ASN A 91 -21.70 -2.55 -8.71
C ASN A 91 -22.06 -3.04 -7.29
N VAL A 92 -22.65 -2.16 -6.49
CA VAL A 92 -23.02 -2.42 -5.10
C VAL A 92 -24.52 -2.66 -4.95
N ASN A 93 -24.90 -3.67 -4.16
CA ASN A 93 -26.29 -3.90 -3.78
C ASN A 93 -26.62 -3.09 -2.52
N LEU A 94 -27.16 -1.89 -2.73
CA LEU A 94 -27.48 -0.93 -1.65
C LEU A 94 -28.68 -1.36 -0.81
N ASP A 95 -29.62 -2.11 -1.38
CA ASP A 95 -30.81 -2.57 -0.67
C ASP A 95 -30.43 -3.61 0.38
N GLN A 96 -29.57 -4.55 0.01
CA GLN A 96 -29.02 -5.53 0.95
C GLN A 96 -28.20 -4.85 2.06
N ASP A 97 -27.41 -3.82 1.72
CA ASP A 97 -26.63 -3.09 2.71
C ASP A 97 -27.52 -2.30 3.69
N ARG A 98 -28.61 -1.68 3.23
CA ARG A 98 -29.60 -1.04 4.10
C ARG A 98 -30.25 -2.02 5.07
N GLN A 99 -30.70 -3.16 4.57
CA GLN A 99 -31.34 -4.19 5.40
C GLN A 99 -30.38 -4.71 6.48
N ARG A 100 -29.09 -4.88 6.15
CA ARG A 100 -28.05 -5.25 7.11
C ARG A 100 -27.90 -4.23 8.23
N ARG A 101 -27.81 -2.94 7.88
CA ARG A 101 -27.70 -1.85 8.86
C ARG A 101 -28.93 -1.77 9.77
N GLN A 102 -30.13 -1.93 9.20
CA GLN A 102 -31.39 -1.95 9.96
C GLN A 102 -31.47 -3.14 10.93
N SER A 103 -30.90 -4.28 10.57
CA SER A 103 -30.81 -5.47 11.43
C SER A 103 -29.65 -5.43 12.43
N GLY A 104 -28.94 -4.30 12.54
CA GLY A 104 -27.83 -4.11 13.47
C GLY A 104 -26.57 -4.91 13.14
N GLN A 105 -26.49 -5.50 11.94
CA GLN A 105 -25.31 -6.26 11.53
C GLN A 105 -24.17 -5.33 11.11
N PRO A 106 -22.90 -5.69 11.39
CA PRO A 106 -21.75 -4.88 10.99
C PRO A 106 -21.60 -4.82 9.46
N PRO A 107 -20.82 -3.86 8.92
CA PRO A 107 -20.47 -3.84 7.50
C PRO A 107 -19.83 -5.16 7.06
N ARG A 108 -20.03 -5.54 5.79
CA ARG A 108 -19.44 -6.77 5.23
C ARG A 108 -17.92 -6.72 5.18
N ASP A 109 -17.38 -5.52 4.99
CA ASP A 109 -15.97 -5.20 5.12
C ASP A 109 -15.79 -4.05 6.12
N PRO A 110 -15.31 -4.31 7.35
CA PRO A 110 -15.06 -3.30 8.37
C PRO A 110 -13.93 -2.32 8.00
N ALA A 111 -13.04 -2.69 7.08
CA ALA A 111 -11.93 -1.87 6.65
C ALA A 111 -12.34 -0.87 5.55
N THR A 112 -13.47 -1.11 4.87
CA THR A 112 -14.00 -0.19 3.86
C THR A 112 -14.46 1.11 4.52
N ARG A 113 -13.77 2.21 4.20
CA ARG A 113 -14.18 3.57 4.56
C ARG A 113 -14.60 4.31 3.29
N PRO A 114 -15.63 5.17 3.34
CA PRO A 114 -15.89 6.11 2.26
C PRO A 114 -14.61 6.91 1.99
N GLY A 115 -14.21 7.00 0.72
CA GLY A 115 -13.03 7.78 0.31
C GLY A 115 -13.12 9.24 0.78
N ALA A 116 -11.95 9.87 0.94
CA ALA A 116 -11.74 11.16 1.62
C ALA A 116 -12.64 12.33 1.19
N ASN A 117 -13.32 12.24 0.04
CA ASN A 117 -14.18 13.30 -0.49
C ASN A 117 -15.66 13.11 -0.21
N GLY A 118 -16.10 11.99 0.38
CA GLY A 118 -17.49 11.77 0.82
C GLY A 118 -18.58 11.88 -0.27
N ARG A 119 -18.20 12.13 -1.52
CA ARG A 119 -19.11 12.33 -2.65
C ARG A 119 -19.23 11.01 -3.41
N PHE A 120 -20.31 10.29 -3.14
CA PHE A 120 -20.74 9.15 -3.94
C PHE A 120 -22.12 9.47 -4.47
N ALA A 121 -22.27 9.50 -5.80
CA ALA A 121 -23.56 9.54 -6.44
C ALA A 121 -24.05 8.10 -6.62
N ILE A 122 -25.28 7.83 -6.18
CA ILE A 122 -25.94 6.56 -6.46
C ILE A 122 -26.68 6.76 -7.77
N GLU A 123 -26.19 6.18 -8.85
CA GLU A 123 -26.96 6.11 -10.09
C GLU A 123 -27.90 4.90 -10.04
N PRO A 124 -29.18 5.06 -10.41
CA PRO A 124 -30.07 3.92 -10.57
C PRO A 124 -29.47 3.00 -11.65
N ALA A 125 -29.50 1.68 -11.40
CA ALA A 125 -29.04 0.69 -12.36
C ALA A 125 -29.69 0.97 -13.73
N LYS A 126 -28.89 1.32 -14.74
CA LYS A 126 -29.37 1.43 -16.10
C LYS A 126 -29.94 0.07 -16.47
N ARG A 127 -31.26 0.00 -16.66
CA ARG A 127 -31.90 -1.18 -17.26
C ARG A 127 -31.16 -1.42 -18.57
N ARG A 128 -30.52 -2.58 -18.69
CA ARG A 128 -29.99 -3.04 -19.97
C ARG A 128 -31.19 -3.11 -20.89
N CYS A 129 -31.27 -2.18 -21.84
CA CYS A 129 -32.18 -2.35 -22.97
C CYS A 129 -31.64 -3.53 -23.76
N GLU A 130 -32.35 -4.65 -23.68
CA GLU A 130 -32.27 -5.72 -24.68
C GLU A 130 -33.17 -5.36 -25.87
#